data_AF-A0A8X6WJP8-F1
#
_entry.id   AF-A0A8X6WJP8-F1
#
_cell.length_a   1.000
_cell.length_b   1.000
_cell.length_c   1.000
_cell.angle_alpha   90.00
_cell.angle_beta   90.00
_cell.angle_gamma   90.00
#
_symmetry.space_group_name_H-M   'P 1'
#
loop_
_entity.id
_entity.type
_entity.pdbx_description
1 polymer ?
#
loop_
_entity_poly.entity_id
_entity_poly.type
_entity_poly.pdbx_seq_one_letter_code
_entity_poly.pdbx_strand_id
1 'polypeptide(L)' 'MTSRKRMEDSERWRAEGCIEAGQSITDVALFFGIHHSVISRLWKQLQTTQTVVRKPVGGCPRISTPAED' A
#
# COMPACT_ATOMS: atom_id res chain seq x y z
N MET A 1 -26.39 -2.69 -16.58
CA MET A 1 -25.02 -2.80 -17.11
C MET A 1 -24.16 -1.78 -16.36
N THR A 2 -23.38 -2.19 -15.36
CA THR A 2 -22.45 -1.29 -14.67
C THR A 2 -21.09 -1.43 -15.33
N SER A 3 -20.75 -0.47 -16.18
CA SER A 3 -19.39 -0.34 -16.70
C SER A 3 -18.48 0.04 -15.53
N ARG A 4 -17.79 -0.94 -14.96
CA ARG A 4 -16.69 -0.68 -14.03
C ARG A 4 -15.55 -0.11 -14.87
N LYS A 5 -15.50 1.22 -15.00
CA LYS A 5 -14.36 1.91 -15.61
C LYS A 5 -13.11 1.45 -14.87
N ARG A 6 -12.25 0.69 -15.56
CA ARG A 6 -10.97 0.22 -15.03
C ARG A 6 -10.08 1.46 -14.97
N MET A 7 -9.42 1.65 -13.83
CA MET A 7 -8.39 2.66 -13.70
C MET A 7 -7.23 2.25 -14.61
N GLU A 8 -6.81 3.14 -15.49
CA GLU A 8 -5.74 2.87 -16.44
C GLU A 8 -4.41 2.76 -15.70
N ASP A 9 -3.47 1.97 -16.22
CA ASP A 9 -2.17 1.79 -15.56
C ASP A 9 -1.39 3.12 -15.44
N SER A 10 -1.65 4.09 -16.32
CA SER A 10 -1.08 5.45 -16.19
C SER A 10 -1.64 6.24 -14.99
N GLU A 11 -2.94 6.12 -14.71
CA GLU A 11 -3.57 6.75 -13.53
C GLU A 11 -3.08 6.08 -12.25
N ARG A 12 -2.85 4.76 -12.33
CA ARG A 12 -2.26 3.93 -11.26
C ARG A 12 -0.87 4.42 -10.86
N TRP A 13 0.04 4.56 -11.81
CA TRP A 13 1.39 5.04 -11.52
C TRP A 13 1.40 6.46 -10.93
N ARG A 14 0.52 7.34 -11.42
CA ARG A 14 0.43 8.70 -10.86
C ARG A 14 -0.15 8.72 -9.45
N ALA A 15 -1.18 7.91 -9.18
CA ALA A 15 -1.75 7.79 -7.84
C ALA A 15 -0.73 7.21 -6.83
N GLU A 16 0.05 6.20 -7.23
CA GLU A 16 1.13 5.65 -6.39
C GLU A 16 2.19 6.71 -6.08
N GLY A 17 2.64 7.48 -7.07
CA GLY A 17 3.61 8.56 -6.86
C GLY A 17 3.11 9.71 -5.97
N CYS A 18 1.82 10.04 -6.05
CA CYS A 18 1.20 11.03 -5.14
C CYS A 18 1.20 10.55 -3.68
N ILE A 19 0.87 9.28 -3.45
CA ILE A 19 0.85 8.71 -2.09
C ILE A 19 2.29 8.59 -1.55
N GLU A 20 3.25 8.23 -2.40
CA GLU A 20 4.67 8.17 -2.04
C GLU A 20 5.24 9.55 -1.70
N ALA A 21 4.75 10.62 -2.34
CA ALA A 21 5.05 12.01 -1.99
C ALA A 21 4.37 12.49 -0.69
N GLY A 22 3.60 11.63 0.00
CA GLY A 22 2.93 11.94 1.26
C GLY A 22 1.51 12.49 1.13
N GLN A 23 0.89 12.45 -0.06
CA GLN A 23 -0.51 12.83 -0.20
C GLN A 23 -1.45 11.77 0.38
N SER A 24 -2.57 12.23 0.94
CA SER A 24 -3.60 11.33 1.48
C SER A 24 -4.31 10.56 0.35
N ILE A 25 -4.63 9.29 0.59
CA ILE A 25 -5.39 8.43 -0.34
C ILE A 25 -6.71 9.09 -0.80
N THR A 26 -7.37 9.81 0.11
CA THR A 26 -8.63 10.52 -0.18
C THR A 26 -8.43 11.69 -1.15
N ASP A 27 -7.39 12.50 -0.95
CA ASP A 27 -7.08 13.63 -1.85
C ASP A 27 -6.71 13.12 -3.25
N VAL A 28 -5.94 12.04 -3.33
CA VAL A 28 -5.59 11.37 -4.60
C VAL A 28 -6.85 10.83 -5.27
N ALA A 29 -7.74 10.17 -4.53
CA ALA A 29 -9.00 9.65 -5.07
C ALA A 29 -9.90 10.76 -5.64
N LEU A 30 -10.01 11.89 -4.95
CA LEU A 30 -10.74 13.07 -5.41
C LEU A 30 -10.11 13.66 -6.67
N PHE A 31 -8.78 13.77 -6.71
CA PHE A 31 -8.03 14.30 -7.85
C PHE A 31 -8.26 13.49 -9.13
N PHE A 32 -8.30 12.16 -9.03
CA PHE A 32 -8.58 11.27 -10.18
C PHE A 32 -10.08 11.07 -10.44
N GLY A 33 -10.96 11.53 -9.55
CA GLY A 33 -12.40 11.25 -9.65
C GLY A 33 -12.74 9.76 -9.52
N ILE A 34 -11.89 8.98 -8.84
CA ILE A 34 -12.04 7.54 -8.66
C ILE A 34 -12.37 7.25 -7.20
N HIS A 35 -13.10 6.17 -6.95
CA HIS A 35 -13.45 5.76 -5.60
C HIS A 35 -12.20 5.42 -4.76
N HIS A 36 -12.09 5.98 -3.56
CA HIS A 36 -10.92 5.82 -2.67
C HIS A 36 -10.56 4.35 -2.38
N SER A 37 -11.53 3.43 -2.43
CA SER A 37 -11.26 2.01 -2.20
C SER A 37 -10.38 1.38 -3.28
N VAL A 38 -10.41 1.91 -4.52
CA VAL A 38 -9.54 1.47 -5.62
C VAL A 38 -8.10 1.84 -5.29
N ILE A 39 -7.87 3.09 -4.90
CA ILE A 39 -6.56 3.63 -4.51
C ILE A 39 -6.03 2.94 -3.24
N SER A 40 -6.88 2.69 -2.25
CA SER A 40 -6.50 1.98 -1.02
C SER A 40 -6.10 0.53 -1.28
N ARG A 41 -6.86 -0.20 -2.12
CA ARG A 41 -6.52 -1.57 -2.53
C ARG A 41 -5.20 -1.60 -3.28
N LEU A 42 -5.01 -0.64 -4.17
CA LEU A 42 -3.80 -0.47 -4.95
C LEU A 42 -2.57 -0.28 -4.05
N TRP A 43 -2.64 0.68 -3.14
CA TRP A 43 -1.56 0.98 -2.19
C TRP A 43 -1.24 -0.20 -1.27
N LYS A 44 -2.25 -0.95 -0.84
CA LYS A 44 -2.05 -2.20 -0.08
C LYS A 44 -1.32 -3.26 -0.90
N GLN A 45 -1.60 -3.38 -2.20
CA GLN A 45 -0.88 -4.32 -3.07
C GLN A 45 0.59 -3.93 -3.21
N LEU A 46 0.89 -2.64 -3.42
CA LEU A 46 2.27 -2.16 -3.52
C LEU A 46 3.05 -2.40 -2.22
N GLN A 47 2.46 -2.06 -1.07
CA GLN A 47 3.04 -2.35 0.23
C GLN A 47 3.21 -3.84 0.47
N THR A 48 2.26 -4.68 0.05
CA THR A 48 2.37 -6.15 0.21
C THR A 48 3.52 -6.68 -0.63
N THR A 49 3.66 -6.26 -1.89
CA THR A 49 4.77 -6.66 -2.78
C THR A 49 6.11 -6.16 -2.25
N GLN A 50 6.19 -4.90 -1.80
CA GLN A 50 7.39 -4.38 -1.15
C GLN A 50 7.67 -5.04 0.20
N THR A 51 6.65 -5.44 0.97
CA THR A 51 6.81 -6.15 2.25
C THR A 51 7.30 -7.58 2.01
N VAL A 52 6.89 -8.24 0.92
CA VAL A 52 7.40 -9.56 0.55
C VAL A 52 8.86 -9.47 0.09
N VAL A 53 9.24 -8.41 -0.64
CA VAL A 53 10.63 -8.15 -1.04
C VAL A 53 11.50 -7.65 0.13
N ARG A 54 10.91 -6.90 1.08
CA ARG A 54 11.55 -6.39 2.31
C ARG A 54 11.28 -7.24 3.54
N LYS A 55 10.83 -8.49 3.40
CA LYS A 55 11.08 -9.47 4.46
C LYS A 55 12.53 -9.89 4.30
N PRO A 56 13.48 -9.40 5.12
CA PRO A 56 14.53 -10.32 5.51
C PRO A 56 13.77 -11.48 6.16
N VAL A 57 14.17 -12.72 5.87
CA VAL A 57 13.97 -13.82 6.78
C VAL A 57 14.81 -13.50 8.03
N GLY A 58 14.37 -12.49 8.77
CA GLY A 58 14.93 -12.04 10.03
C GLY A 58 14.28 -12.91 11.08
N GLY A 59 15.03 -13.90 11.54
CA GLY A 59 14.65 -14.78 12.63
C GLY A 59 14.02 -13.99 13.76
N CYS A 60 12.90 -14.51 14.26
CA CYS A 60 12.31 -14.05 15.51
C CYS A 60 13.39 -14.07 16.61
N PRO A 61 13.77 -12.92 17.18
CA PRO A 61 14.50 -12.91 18.43
C PRO A 61 13.48 -13.18 19.53
N ARG A 62 13.42 -14.42 20.01
CA ARG A 62 12.85 -14.69 21.34
C ARG A 62 13.87 -14.22 22.37
N ILE A 63 13.81 -12.94 22.73
CA ILE A 63 14.40 -12.46 23.98
C ILE A 63 13.26 -12.39 25.00
N SER A 64 13.30 -13.32 25.94
CA SER A 64 12.76 -13.13 27.29
C SER A 64 13.65 -13.95 28.22
N THR A 65 14.78 -13.36 28.60
CA THR A 65 15.40 -13.59 29.92
C THR A 65 14.71 -12.61 30.87
N PRO A 66 14.20 -13.06 32.03
CA PRO A 66 15.01 -13.22 33.25
C PRO A 66 14.69 -14.58 33.93
N ALA A 67 15.38 -15.13 34.93
CA ALA A 67 16.28 -14.60 35.95
C ALA A 67 17.23 -15.73 36.43
N GLU A 68 18.27 -15.33 37.13
CA GLU A 68 19.25 -16.17 37.85
C GLU A 68 18.62 -16.86 39.09
N ASP A 69 18.79 -18.20 39.15
CA ASP A 69 19.08 -19.15 40.26
C ASP A 69 18.42 -20.50 39.96
#